data_AF-T1A589-F1
#
_entry.id   AF-T1A589-F1
#
_cell.length_a   1.000
_cell.length_b   1.000
_cell.length_c   1.000
_cell.angle_alpha   90.00
_cell.angle_beta   90.00
_cell.angle_gamma   90.00
#
_symmetry.space_group_name_H-M   'P 1'
#
loop_
_entity.id
_entity.type
_entity.pdbx_description
1 polymer ?
#
loop_
_entity_poly.entity_id
_entity_poly.type
_entity_poly.pdbx_seq_one_letter_code
_entity_poly.pdbx_strand_id
1 'polypeptide(L)'
;MALVEEGVLGGTCVNIGCVPSKALLRAGELAWAAGHHPFAGLATTSGPVDLEVMVGQKDGLVDALRQAKYADLVQDYGFEVITGHARFVGPDLLEVDGRALSA
;
A
#
# COMPACT_ATOMS: atom_id res chain seq x y z
N MET A 1 -12.27 20.79 4.53
CA MET A 1 -11.32 20.12 3.62
C MET A 1 -11.86 18.72 3.37
N ALA A 2 -11.89 18.28 2.11
CA ALA A 2 -12.34 16.95 1.73
C ALA A 2 -11.34 16.32 0.76
N LEU A 3 -11.19 15.01 0.82
CA LEU A 3 -10.44 14.18 -0.11
C LEU A 3 -11.45 13.32 -0.88
N VAL A 4 -11.38 13.31 -2.22
CA VAL A 4 -12.15 12.34 -3.02
C VAL A 4 -11.22 11.22 -3.44
N GLU A 5 -11.61 9.97 -3.18
CA GLU A 5 -10.85 8.77 -3.53
C GLU A 5 -11.78 7.76 -4.20
N GLU A 6 -11.44 7.31 -5.41
CA GLU A 6 -12.23 6.32 -6.14
C GLU A 6 -11.97 4.90 -5.64
N GLY A 7 -10.72 4.61 -5.28
CA GLY A 7 -10.28 3.28 -4.94
C GLY A 7 -9.95 3.12 -3.47
N VAL A 8 -8.80 2.50 -3.24
CA VAL A 8 -8.32 2.19 -1.90
C VAL A 8 -7.39 3.32 -1.43
N LEU A 9 -7.65 3.84 -0.22
CA LEU A 9 -6.84 4.88 0.39
C LEU A 9 -5.35 4.55 0.36
N GLY A 10 -4.54 5.60 0.11
CA GLY A 10 -3.09 5.52 -0.02
C GLY A 10 -2.59 5.26 -1.45
N GLY A 11 -3.51 5.07 -2.41
CA GLY A 11 -3.22 5.02 -3.83
C GLY A 11 -2.23 3.92 -4.23
N THR A 12 -1.47 4.15 -5.30
CA THR A 12 -0.60 3.12 -5.89
C THR A 12 0.52 2.69 -4.95
N CYS A 13 1.19 3.63 -4.28
CA CYS A 13 2.43 3.38 -3.55
C CYS A 13 2.29 2.31 -2.46
N VAL A 14 1.25 2.42 -1.62
CA VAL A 14 1.02 1.48 -0.53
C VAL A 14 0.34 0.19 -1.01
N ASN A 15 -0.60 0.28 -1.95
CA ASN A 15 -1.47 -0.85 -2.27
C ASN A 15 -0.84 -1.81 -3.30
N ILE A 16 -0.23 -1.27 -4.36
CA ILE A 16 0.21 -2.07 -5.52
C ILE A 16 1.57 -1.66 -6.10
N GLY A 17 2.32 -0.83 -5.37
CA GLY A 17 3.56 -0.22 -5.84
C GLY A 17 4.73 -0.47 -4.91
N CYS A 18 5.29 0.61 -4.37
CA CYS A 18 6.54 0.62 -3.62
C CYS A 18 6.52 -0.33 -2.42
N VAL A 19 5.46 -0.29 -1.60
CA VAL A 19 5.39 -1.10 -0.37
C VAL A 19 5.39 -2.61 -0.67
N PRO A 20 4.45 -3.16 -1.46
CA PRO A 20 4.44 -4.59 -1.75
C PRO A 20 5.69 -5.04 -2.52
N SER A 21 6.19 -4.23 -3.46
CA SER A 21 7.40 -4.57 -4.22
C SER A 21 8.65 -4.64 -3.35
N LYS A 22 8.86 -3.67 -2.45
CA LYS A 22 10.03 -3.66 -1.57
C LYS A 22 9.96 -4.75 -0.50
N ALA A 23 8.76 -5.09 -0.02
CA ALA A 23 8.57 -6.21 0.90
C ALA A 23 9.02 -7.54 0.27
N LEU A 24 8.55 -7.83 -0.95
CA LEU A 24 8.92 -9.06 -1.66
C LEU A 24 10.39 -9.06 -2.10
N LEU A 25 10.94 -7.92 -2.54
CA LEU A 25 12.37 -7.81 -2.87
C LEU A 25 13.25 -8.13 -1.66
N ARG A 26 12.87 -7.67 -0.46
CA ARG A 26 13.62 -7.97 0.75
C ARG A 26 13.55 -9.47 1.10
N ALA A 27 12.40 -10.10 0.94
CA ALA A 27 12.27 -11.54 1.13
C ALA A 27 13.17 -12.33 0.16
N GLY A 28 13.20 -11.92 -1.12
CA GLY A 28 14.07 -12.53 -2.14
C GLY A 28 15.57 -12.35 -1.83
N GLU A 29 15.96 -11.16 -1.38
CA GLU A 29 17.35 -10.89 -0.96
C GLU A 29 17.79 -11.80 0.20
N LEU A 30 16.92 -12.01 1.20
CA LEU A 30 17.19 -12.91 2.32
C LEU A 30 17.30 -14.37 1.87
N ALA A 31 16.39 -14.83 1.00
CA ALA A 31 16.42 -16.17 0.46
C ALA A 31 17.69 -16.42 -0.37
N TRP A 32 18.16 -15.42 -1.12
CA TRP A 32 19.42 -15.51 -1.87
C TRP A 32 20.63 -15.55 -0.93
N ALA A 33 20.71 -14.61 0.03
CA ALA A 33 21.82 -14.49 0.97
C ALA A 33 21.99 -15.73 1.85
N ALA A 34 20.90 -16.44 2.18
CA ALA A 34 20.94 -17.69 2.94
C ALA A 34 21.81 -18.78 2.28
N GLY A 35 21.93 -18.79 0.95
CA GLY A 35 22.81 -19.69 0.21
C GLY A 35 24.08 -19.05 -0.36
N HIS A 36 24.20 -17.71 -0.28
CA HIS A 36 25.25 -16.95 -0.95
C HIS A 36 25.90 -15.97 0.04
N HIS A 37 26.80 -16.49 0.88
CA HIS A 37 27.54 -15.69 1.85
C HIS A 37 29.03 -16.07 1.89
N PRO A 38 29.93 -15.15 2.29
CA PRO A 38 31.37 -15.40 2.24
C PRO A 38 31.92 -16.20 3.44
N PHE A 39 31.10 -16.49 4.45
CA PHE A 39 31.56 -17.08 5.71
C PHE A 39 31.67 -18.62 5.63
N ALA A 40 32.90 -19.14 5.62
CA ALA A 40 33.17 -20.57 5.50
C ALA A 40 32.70 -21.42 6.69
N GLY A 41 32.51 -20.80 7.87
CA GLY A 41 32.02 -21.48 9.07
C GLY A 41 30.50 -21.44 9.24
N LEU A 42 29.77 -20.75 8.37
CA LEU A 42 28.33 -20.60 8.47
C LEU A 42 27.63 -21.67 7.64
N ALA A 43 26.82 -22.50 8.30
CA ALA A 43 26.01 -23.52 7.65
C ALA A 43 24.56 -23.00 7.50
N THR A 44 24.30 -22.23 6.45
CA THR A 44 22.94 -21.84 6.06
C THR A 44 22.61 -22.35 4.66
N THR A 45 21.33 -22.65 4.45
CA THR A 45 20.79 -23.09 3.16
C THR A 45 19.47 -22.39 2.91
N SER A 46 19.17 -22.12 1.64
CA SER A 46 17.85 -21.62 1.24
C SER A 46 16.90 -22.79 0.99
N GLY A 47 15.77 -22.82 1.69
CA GLY A 47 14.70 -23.80 1.48
C GLY A 47 13.76 -23.41 0.33
N PRO A 48 12.74 -24.23 0.03
CA PRO A 48 11.71 -23.87 -0.94
C PRO A 48 10.95 -22.61 -0.49
N VAL A 49 10.58 -21.77 -1.46
CA VAL A 49 9.80 -20.56 -1.23
C VAL A 49 8.31 -20.85 -1.38
N ASP A 50 7.56 -20.61 -0.32
CA ASP A 50 6.10 -20.60 -0.35
C ASP A 50 5.61 -19.18 -0.72
N LEU A 51 5.26 -19.01 -2.00
CA LEU A 51 4.83 -17.72 -2.52
C LEU A 51 3.47 -17.29 -1.96
N GLU A 52 2.57 -18.23 -1.68
CA GLU A 52 1.24 -17.92 -1.15
C GLU A 52 1.34 -17.30 0.23
N VAL A 53 2.15 -17.91 1.12
CA VAL A 53 2.41 -17.38 2.45
C VAL A 53 3.10 -16.00 2.37
N MET A 54 4.07 -15.82 1.48
CA MET A 54 4.74 -14.53 1.29
C MET A 54 3.79 -13.43 0.80
N VAL A 55 2.87 -13.76 -0.12
CA VAL A 55 1.86 -12.82 -0.60
C VAL A 55 0.91 -12.44 0.54
N GLY A 56 0.46 -13.40 1.33
CA GLY A 56 -0.38 -13.12 2.51
C GLY A 56 0.30 -12.22 3.54
N GLN A 57 1.59 -12.44 3.82
CA GLN A 57 2.37 -11.57 4.71
C GLN A 57 2.53 -10.15 4.15
N LYS A 58 2.79 -10.04 2.83
CA LYS A 58 2.84 -8.75 2.13
C LYS A 58 1.50 -8.02 2.20
N ASP A 59 0.39 -8.71 1.99
CA ASP A 59 -0.95 -8.12 2.10
C ASP A 59 -1.23 -7.62 3.52
N GLY A 60 -0.90 -8.40 4.55
CA GLY A 60 -1.01 -7.96 5.94
C GLY A 60 -0.18 -6.71 6.26
N LEU A 61 1.03 -6.59 5.70
CA LEU A 61 1.84 -5.37 5.82
C LEU A 61 1.19 -4.17 5.14
N VAL A 62 0.65 -4.35 3.93
CA VAL A 62 -0.05 -3.30 3.18
C VAL A 62 -1.27 -2.82 3.95
N ASP A 63 -2.08 -3.73 4.50
CA ASP A 63 -3.27 -3.39 5.27
C ASP A 63 -2.92 -2.61 6.54
N ALA A 64 -1.92 -3.07 7.29
CA ALA A 64 -1.45 -2.39 8.51
C ALA A 64 -0.95 -0.97 8.22
N LEU A 65 -0.17 -0.79 7.13
CA LEU A 65 0.32 0.52 6.72
C LEU A 65 -0.81 1.42 6.21
N ARG A 66 -1.76 0.87 5.44
CA ARG A 66 -2.92 1.64 4.95
C ARG A 66 -3.74 2.18 6.11
N GLN A 67 -4.00 1.35 7.12
CA GLN A 67 -4.71 1.76 8.32
C GLN A 67 -3.95 2.89 9.05
N ALA A 68 -2.71 2.62 9.46
CA ALA A 68 -1.95 3.53 10.33
C ALA A 68 -1.50 4.83 9.65
N LYS A 69 -1.33 4.84 8.32
CA LYS A 69 -0.81 6.01 7.58
C LYS A 69 -1.87 6.81 6.85
N TYR A 70 -3.08 6.29 6.71
CA TYR A 70 -4.14 6.97 5.99
C TYR A 70 -5.44 6.95 6.78
N ALA A 71 -6.01 5.78 7.04
CA ALA A 71 -7.35 5.68 7.65
C ALA A 71 -7.40 6.33 9.05
N ASP A 72 -6.42 6.04 9.91
CA ASP A 72 -6.37 6.61 11.26
C ASP A 72 -6.15 8.13 11.22
N LEU A 73 -5.33 8.61 10.29
CA LEU A 73 -5.02 10.03 10.15
C LEU A 73 -6.21 10.87 9.65
N VAL A 74 -7.14 10.28 8.91
CA VAL A 74 -8.38 10.97 8.50
C VAL A 74 -9.12 11.49 9.74
N GLN A 75 -9.18 10.68 10.79
CA GLN A 75 -9.82 11.07 12.06
C GLN A 75 -8.99 12.14 12.79
N ASP A 76 -7.67 11.96 12.87
CA ASP A 76 -6.78 12.88 13.58
C ASP A 76 -6.78 14.30 12.98
N TYR A 77 -6.86 14.41 11.65
CA TYR A 77 -6.85 15.69 10.94
C TYR A 77 -8.26 16.23 10.62
N GLY A 78 -9.31 15.44 10.84
CA GLY A 78 -10.71 15.88 10.75
C GLY A 78 -11.18 16.28 9.34
N PHE A 79 -10.60 15.72 8.28
CA PHE A 79 -11.10 15.92 6.92
C PHE A 79 -12.03 14.78 6.48
N GLU A 80 -12.97 15.07 5.60
CA GLU A 80 -13.89 14.07 5.05
C GLU A 80 -13.20 13.30 3.91
N VAL A 81 -13.37 11.98 3.86
CA VAL A 81 -13.05 11.16 2.68
C VAL A 81 -14.35 10.82 1.99
N ILE A 82 -14.50 11.29 0.75
CA ILE A 82 -15.64 11.02 -0.12
C ILE A 82 -15.20 9.92 -1.08
N THR A 83 -15.85 8.77 -1.03
CA THR A 83 -15.58 7.68 -1.98
C THR A 83 -16.32 7.96 -3.29
N GLY A 84 -15.61 7.89 -4.42
CA GLY A 84 -16.18 8.01 -5.75
C GLY A 84 -15.22 8.63 -6.77
N HIS A 85 -15.61 8.64 -8.03
CA HIS A 85 -14.79 9.22 -9.10
C HIS A 85 -15.17 10.70 -9.32
N ALA A 86 -14.25 11.62 -9.03
CA ALA A 86 -14.47 13.06 -9.23
C ALA A 86 -14.22 13.50 -10.67
N ARG A 87 -15.05 14.42 -11.17
CA ARG A 87 -14.80 15.18 -12.41
C ARG A 87 -15.08 16.67 -12.22
N PHE A 88 -14.28 17.53 -12.84
CA PHE A 88 -14.58 18.96 -12.89
C PHE A 88 -15.73 19.23 -13.87
N VAL A 89 -16.75 19.94 -13.40
CA VAL A 89 -17.91 20.38 -14.21
C VAL A 89 -18.01 21.91 -14.27
N GLY A 90 -17.09 22.61 -13.61
CA GLY A 90 -16.93 24.06 -13.61
C GLY A 90 -15.57 24.45 -12.98
N PRO A 91 -15.25 25.76 -12.90
CA PRO A 91 -14.00 26.24 -12.33
C PRO A 91 -13.86 25.96 -10.82
N ASP A 92 -14.98 25.92 -10.10
CA ASP A 92 -15.11 25.73 -8.65
C ASP A 92 -16.12 24.61 -8.30
N LEU A 93 -16.46 23.76 -9.29
CA LEU A 93 -17.50 22.74 -9.18
C LEU A 93 -16.98 21.37 -9.63
N LEU A 94 -17.09 20.41 -8.72
CA LEU A 94 -16.80 18.99 -8.91
C LEU A 94 -18.10 18.19 -8.89
N GLU A 95 -18.14 17.10 -9.64
CA GLU A 95 -19.17 16.07 -9.54
C GLU A 95 -18.51 14.75 -9.14
N VAL A 96 -19.04 14.09 -8.11
CA VAL A 96 -18.58 12.78 -7.62
C VAL A 96 -19.79 11.85 -7.62
N ASP A 97 -19.81 10.85 -8.50
CA ASP A 97 -20.92 9.89 -8.66
C ASP A 97 -22.32 10.55 -8.71
N GLY A 98 -22.42 11.69 -9.40
CA GLY A 98 -23.65 12.48 -9.54
C GLY A 98 -23.93 13.48 -8.41
N ARG A 99 -23.13 13.51 -7.34
CA ARG A 99 -23.18 14.53 -6.28
C ARG A 99 -22.30 15.72 -6.67
N ALA A 100 -22.91 16.90 -6.77
CA ALA A 100 -22.16 18.14 -6.96
C ALA A 100 -21.51 18.61 -5.65
N LEU A 101 -20.24 19.01 -5.73
CA LEU A 101 -19.43 19.54 -4.63
C LEU A 101 -18.76 20.83 -5.11
N SER A 102 -18.91 21.91 -4.35
CA SER A 102 -18.17 23.16 -4.57
C SER A 102 -17.03 23.28 -3.57
N ALA A 103 -15.92 23.91 -3.98
CA ALA A 103 -14.74 24.11 -3.16
C ALA A 103 -14.33 25.58 -3.10
#